data_AF-A0A7S1GQF5-F1
#
_entry.id   AF-A0A7S1GQF5-F1
#
_cell.length_a   1.000
_cell.length_b   1.000
_cell.length_c   1.000
_cell.angle_alpha   90.00
_cell.angle_beta   90.00
_cell.angle_gamma   90.00
#
_symmetry.space_group_name_H-M   'P 1'
#
loop_
_entity.id
_entity.type
_entity.pdbx_description
1 polymer ?
#
loop_
_entity_poly.entity_id
_entity_poly.type
_entity_poly.pdbx_seq_one_letter_code
_entity_poly.pdbx_strand_id
1 'polypeptide(L)'
;STVGACGDVSRNVVATPAPFETPEYQHVREYCKVFAQLFRPMTPAFSNIWLDGEEPASVEMWSKDVTHHNIDEAMKYDSGRGIILPDSTEPLYGDRYLPRKFKIGVTVPGDNSVDVYTNDIGVVVITNESGELEGFNIMVGGGLGRTHNKKNTFARAADHLGYVPKEDIMELMKSILASQRDHGNRDVRANARMKYLVHTLGIDNFRTLVESYFGKKIQPWR
;
A
#
# COMPACT_ATOMS: atom_id res chain seq x y z
N SER A 1 -15.47 -5.87 8.13
CA SER A 1 -14.52 -6.98 8.38
C SER A 1 -13.47 -6.54 9.40
N THR A 2 -12.96 -7.45 10.24
CA THR A 2 -11.81 -7.21 11.12
C THR A 2 -10.51 -7.86 10.61
N VAL A 3 -10.58 -8.53 9.45
CA VAL A 3 -9.42 -9.10 8.75
C VAL A 3 -8.38 -7.99 8.52
N GLY A 4 -7.13 -8.24 8.91
CA GLY A 4 -6.02 -7.32 8.71
C GLY A 4 -6.07 -6.00 9.50
N ALA A 5 -7.03 -5.80 10.41
CA ALA A 5 -7.07 -4.60 11.26
C ALA A 5 -5.81 -4.48 12.14
N CYS A 6 -5.24 -5.63 12.53
CA CYS A 6 -3.99 -5.77 13.27
C CYS A 6 -3.02 -6.71 12.54
N GLY A 7 -1.90 -7.06 13.18
CA GLY A 7 -0.88 -7.92 12.56
C GLY A 7 0.13 -7.17 11.69
N ASP A 8 0.95 -7.96 11.00
CA ASP A 8 2.03 -7.54 10.11
C ASP A 8 1.59 -7.67 8.64
N VAL A 9 0.52 -6.93 8.34
CA VAL A 9 -0.17 -6.82 7.05
C VAL A 9 -0.46 -5.34 6.77
N SER A 10 -1.01 -5.07 5.58
CA SER A 10 -1.66 -3.80 5.30
C SER A 10 -2.79 -3.52 6.31
N ARG A 11 -2.80 -2.31 6.85
CA ARG A 11 -3.85 -1.79 7.74
C ARG A 11 -4.95 -1.14 6.92
N ASN A 12 -5.97 -0.61 7.61
CA ASN A 12 -7.00 0.19 6.97
C ASN A 12 -6.38 1.31 6.11
N VAL A 13 -6.76 1.36 4.84
CA VAL A 13 -6.38 2.42 3.91
C VAL A 13 -7.22 3.65 4.24
N VAL A 14 -6.59 4.79 4.48
CA VAL A 14 -7.28 6.02 4.89
C VAL A 14 -7.48 6.97 3.70
N ALA A 15 -8.65 7.61 3.64
CA ALA A 15 -9.03 8.63 2.67
C ALA A 15 -9.42 9.92 3.40
N THR A 16 -9.49 11.04 2.67
CA THR A 16 -10.24 12.21 3.13
C THR A 16 -11.66 11.80 3.56
N PRO A 17 -12.08 12.11 4.80
CA PRO A 17 -13.39 11.68 5.31
C PRO A 17 -14.56 12.55 4.81
N ALA A 18 -14.28 13.75 4.30
CA ALA A 18 -15.31 14.65 3.79
C ALA A 18 -15.98 14.05 2.54
N PRO A 19 -17.32 14.00 2.47
CA PRO A 19 -18.06 13.36 1.38
C PRO A 19 -18.19 14.27 0.15
N PHE A 20 -17.07 14.87 -0.31
CA PHE A 20 -17.08 15.70 -1.51
C PHE A 20 -17.39 14.86 -2.75
N GLU A 21 -18.22 15.39 -3.65
CA GLU A 21 -18.64 14.71 -4.88
C GLU A 21 -17.80 15.09 -6.10
N THR A 22 -16.76 15.91 -5.95
CA THR A 22 -15.89 16.26 -7.07
C THR A 22 -15.07 15.05 -7.54
N PRO A 23 -14.71 14.98 -8.84
CA PRO A 23 -14.11 13.79 -9.44
C PRO A 23 -12.87 13.28 -8.71
N GLU A 24 -11.98 14.16 -8.28
CA GLU A 24 -10.74 13.81 -7.57
C GLU A 24 -11.00 13.09 -6.24
N TYR A 25 -12.02 13.49 -5.49
CA TYR A 25 -12.39 12.81 -4.24
C TYR A 25 -13.18 11.52 -4.48
N GLN A 26 -13.89 11.40 -5.60
CA GLN A 26 -14.48 10.13 -6.04
C GLN A 26 -13.36 9.12 -6.35
N HIS A 27 -12.34 9.53 -7.10
CA HIS A 27 -11.13 8.73 -7.38
C HIS A 27 -10.39 8.35 -6.09
N VAL A 28 -10.24 9.26 -5.12
CA VAL A 28 -9.65 8.92 -3.80
C VAL A 28 -10.40 7.76 -3.13
N ARG A 29 -11.73 7.83 -3.06
CA ARG A 29 -12.54 6.79 -2.42
C ARG A 29 -12.48 5.47 -3.18
N GLU A 30 -12.50 5.53 -4.51
CA GLU A 30 -12.36 4.37 -5.38
C GLU A 30 -11.00 3.69 -5.18
N TYR A 31 -9.90 4.44 -5.25
CA TYR A 31 -8.56 3.86 -5.14
C TYR A 31 -8.21 3.43 -3.70
N CYS A 32 -8.83 4.02 -2.68
CA CYS A 32 -8.78 3.45 -1.33
C CYS A 32 -9.34 2.04 -1.26
N LYS A 33 -10.49 1.80 -1.92
CA LYS A 33 -11.04 0.44 -2.06
C LYS A 33 -10.09 -0.41 -2.89
N VAL A 34 -9.60 0.05 -4.04
CA VAL A 34 -8.65 -0.72 -4.86
C VAL A 34 -7.45 -1.20 -4.04
N PHE A 35 -6.80 -0.33 -3.27
CA PHE A 35 -5.63 -0.71 -2.46
C PHE A 35 -5.97 -1.60 -1.26
N ALA A 36 -7.14 -1.40 -0.64
CA ALA A 36 -7.61 -2.30 0.41
C ALA A 36 -7.83 -3.72 -0.15
N GLN A 37 -8.34 -3.85 -1.38
CA GLN A 37 -8.56 -5.15 -2.03
C GLN A 37 -7.24 -5.76 -2.45
N LEU A 38 -6.36 -4.96 -3.07
CA LEU A 38 -5.07 -5.41 -3.58
C LEU A 38 -4.18 -6.02 -2.49
N PHE A 39 -4.31 -5.56 -1.25
CA PHE A 39 -3.49 -6.02 -0.12
C PHE A 39 -4.25 -6.75 0.97
N ARG A 40 -5.46 -7.23 0.71
CA ARG A 40 -6.14 -8.13 1.64
C ARG A 40 -5.37 -9.45 1.76
N PRO A 41 -5.21 -10.02 2.96
CA PRO A 41 -4.83 -11.42 3.10
C PRO A 41 -5.83 -12.32 2.36
N MET A 42 -5.33 -13.35 1.69
CA MET A 42 -6.14 -14.30 0.92
C MET A 42 -6.38 -15.62 1.65
N THR A 43 -5.72 -15.83 2.79
CA THR A 43 -5.93 -17.02 3.62
C THR A 43 -7.39 -17.15 4.08
N PRO A 44 -7.97 -18.37 4.02
CA PRO A 44 -9.29 -18.64 4.60
C PRO A 44 -9.25 -18.75 6.13
N ALA A 45 -8.08 -18.56 6.77
CA ALA A 45 -7.94 -18.72 8.22
C ALA A 45 -8.97 -17.92 9.02
N PHE A 46 -9.35 -16.72 8.56
CA PHE A 46 -10.36 -15.93 9.26
C PHE A 46 -11.75 -16.59 9.24
N SER A 47 -12.25 -17.00 8.07
CA SER A 47 -13.54 -17.68 7.98
C SER A 47 -13.51 -19.05 8.67
N ASN A 48 -12.40 -19.78 8.57
CA ASN A 48 -12.25 -21.07 9.25
C ASN A 48 -12.34 -20.96 10.78
N ILE A 49 -11.81 -19.87 11.37
CA ILE A 49 -11.79 -19.69 12.83
C ILE A 49 -13.09 -19.05 13.34
N TRP A 50 -13.63 -18.07 12.61
CA TRP A 50 -14.71 -17.21 13.12
C TRP A 50 -16.07 -17.49 12.51
N LEU A 51 -16.12 -18.23 11.40
CA LEU A 51 -17.32 -18.56 10.65
C LEU A 51 -17.44 -20.07 10.41
N ASP A 52 -16.71 -20.90 11.16
CA ASP A 52 -16.69 -22.37 11.02
C ASP A 52 -16.43 -22.86 9.58
N GLY A 53 -15.68 -22.07 8.80
CA GLY A 53 -15.38 -22.35 7.39
C GLY A 53 -16.51 -22.01 6.42
N GLU A 54 -17.63 -21.48 6.91
CA GLU A 54 -18.69 -20.94 6.07
C GLU A 54 -18.16 -19.73 5.30
N GLU A 55 -18.50 -19.66 4.01
CA GLU A 55 -18.31 -18.43 3.27
C GLU A 55 -19.20 -17.36 3.91
N PRO A 56 -18.65 -16.23 4.39
CA PRO A 56 -19.49 -15.14 4.84
C PRO A 56 -20.46 -14.82 3.70
N ALA A 57 -21.76 -14.74 4.01
CA ALA A 57 -22.72 -14.16 3.07
C ALA A 57 -22.06 -12.90 2.51
N SER A 58 -21.96 -12.80 1.17
CA SER A 58 -21.04 -11.94 0.40
C SER A 58 -21.32 -10.43 0.50
N VAL A 59 -21.51 -9.96 1.73
CA VAL A 59 -21.72 -8.59 2.19
C VAL A 59 -20.37 -7.91 2.43
N GLU A 60 -19.29 -8.34 1.78
CA GLU A 60 -18.17 -7.42 1.54
C GLU A 60 -18.59 -6.49 0.38
N MET A 61 -19.37 -5.47 0.73
CA MET A 61 -20.03 -4.57 -0.22
C MET A 61 -19.04 -3.77 -1.08
N TRP A 62 -17.82 -3.56 -0.61
CA TRP A 62 -16.89 -2.59 -1.20
C TRP A 62 -16.03 -3.17 -2.33
N SER A 63 -15.80 -4.49 -2.38
CA SER A 63 -15.06 -5.10 -3.49
C SER A 63 -15.87 -5.11 -4.78
N LYS A 64 -17.20 -5.21 -4.67
CA LYS A 64 -18.16 -5.10 -5.79
C LYS A 64 -18.01 -3.77 -6.53
N ASP A 65 -17.79 -2.69 -5.79
CA ASP A 65 -17.63 -1.32 -6.31
C ASP A 65 -16.36 -1.13 -7.15
N VAL A 66 -15.40 -2.06 -7.08
CA VAL A 66 -14.10 -1.96 -7.77
C VAL A 66 -13.77 -3.19 -8.62
N THR A 67 -14.79 -4.01 -8.93
CA THR A 67 -14.63 -5.22 -9.74
C THR A 67 -14.06 -4.93 -11.15
N HIS A 68 -14.39 -3.77 -11.72
CA HIS A 68 -13.90 -3.32 -13.04
C HIS A 68 -12.38 -3.09 -13.10
N HIS A 69 -11.67 -3.08 -11.97
CA HIS A 69 -10.21 -2.98 -11.92
C HIS A 69 -9.49 -4.33 -12.05
N ASN A 70 -10.19 -5.46 -12.11
CA ASN A 70 -9.60 -6.82 -12.19
C ASN A 70 -8.52 -7.07 -11.12
N ILE A 71 -8.79 -6.63 -9.88
CA ILE A 71 -7.78 -6.56 -8.80
C ILE A 71 -7.26 -7.94 -8.41
N ASP A 72 -8.12 -8.97 -8.37
CA ASP A 72 -7.71 -10.32 -8.03
C ASP A 72 -6.78 -10.93 -9.10
N GLU A 73 -6.94 -10.55 -10.38
CA GLU A 73 -5.99 -10.90 -11.44
C GLU A 73 -4.67 -10.14 -11.26
N ALA A 74 -4.73 -8.84 -11.00
CA ALA A 74 -3.55 -8.01 -10.74
C ALA A 74 -2.75 -8.51 -9.53
N MET A 75 -3.41 -9.01 -8.49
CA MET A 75 -2.79 -9.57 -7.29
C MET A 75 -1.98 -10.84 -7.58
N LYS A 76 -2.43 -11.65 -8.57
CA LYS A 76 -1.80 -12.92 -8.96
C LYS A 76 -0.88 -12.79 -10.18
N TYR A 77 -0.97 -11.68 -10.90
CA TYR A 77 -0.13 -11.41 -12.05
C TYR A 77 1.35 -11.35 -11.64
N ASP A 78 2.11 -12.31 -12.15
CA ASP A 78 3.56 -12.40 -11.97
C ASP A 78 4.29 -11.82 -13.18
N SER A 79 5.00 -10.73 -12.95
CA SER A 79 5.87 -10.10 -13.95
C SER A 79 7.25 -10.77 -14.07
N GLY A 80 7.51 -11.83 -13.29
CA GLY A 80 8.80 -12.54 -13.24
C GLY A 80 9.89 -11.79 -12.47
N ARG A 81 9.52 -10.72 -11.76
CA ARG A 81 10.44 -9.82 -11.04
C ARG A 81 10.42 -10.02 -9.53
N GLY A 82 9.90 -11.15 -9.06
CA GLY A 82 9.91 -11.53 -7.64
C GLY A 82 8.84 -10.84 -6.77
N ILE A 83 7.86 -10.16 -7.38
CA ILE A 83 6.71 -9.62 -6.64
C ILE A 83 5.83 -10.76 -6.13
N ILE A 84 5.50 -11.72 -6.99
CA ILE A 84 4.66 -12.87 -6.65
C ILE A 84 5.56 -13.99 -6.11
N LEU A 85 5.22 -14.47 -4.93
CA LEU A 85 5.89 -15.60 -4.28
C LEU A 85 5.25 -16.92 -4.72
N PRO A 86 6.00 -18.04 -4.68
CA PRO A 86 5.47 -19.38 -4.94
C PRO A 86 4.63 -19.89 -3.75
N ASP A 87 3.64 -19.10 -3.32
CA ASP A 87 2.67 -19.43 -2.29
C ASP A 87 1.26 -19.32 -2.88
N SER A 88 0.54 -20.44 -2.96
CA SER A 88 -0.80 -20.49 -3.56
C SER A 88 -1.86 -19.79 -2.72
N THR A 89 -1.60 -19.59 -1.43
CA THR A 89 -2.53 -18.96 -0.49
C THR A 89 -2.24 -17.47 -0.39
N GLU A 90 -0.98 -17.10 -0.21
CA GLU A 90 -0.53 -15.74 0.04
C GLU A 90 0.58 -15.32 -0.95
N PRO A 91 0.27 -15.11 -2.24
CA PRO A 91 1.26 -14.78 -3.28
C PRO A 91 1.98 -13.45 -3.05
N LEU A 92 1.35 -12.47 -2.38
CA LEU A 92 2.03 -11.21 -2.04
C LEU A 92 2.75 -11.27 -0.70
N TYR A 93 2.16 -11.93 0.30
CA TYR A 93 2.65 -11.90 1.68
C TYR A 93 3.63 -13.05 1.98
N GLY A 94 3.42 -14.21 1.39
CA GLY A 94 4.09 -15.47 1.71
C GLY A 94 3.79 -15.95 3.13
N ASP A 95 4.44 -17.04 3.52
CA ASP A 95 4.36 -17.68 4.83
C ASP A 95 4.66 -16.73 6.01
N ARG A 96 5.55 -15.75 5.80
CA ARG A 96 6.05 -14.82 6.83
C ARG A 96 5.37 -13.46 6.85
N TYR A 97 4.46 -13.18 5.91
CA TYR A 97 3.80 -11.87 5.77
C TYR A 97 4.83 -10.72 5.75
N LEU A 98 4.43 -9.48 6.10
CA LEU A 98 5.37 -8.35 6.16
C LEU A 98 6.21 -8.38 7.45
N PRO A 99 7.36 -7.68 7.49
CA PRO A 99 8.13 -7.53 8.72
C PRO A 99 7.37 -6.78 9.83
N ARG A 100 6.44 -5.88 9.44
CA ARG A 100 5.62 -5.09 10.36
C ARG A 100 4.37 -4.56 9.66
N LYS A 101 3.42 -4.01 10.44
CA LYS A 101 2.26 -3.25 9.95
C LYS A 101 2.64 -2.28 8.82
N PHE A 102 1.77 -2.20 7.82
CA PHE A 102 1.94 -1.38 6.63
C PHE A 102 0.73 -0.45 6.46
N LYS A 103 0.94 0.85 6.24
CA LYS A 103 -0.11 1.87 6.25
C LYS A 103 -0.13 2.66 4.96
N ILE A 104 -1.33 2.93 4.46
CA ILE A 104 -1.55 3.64 3.20
C ILE A 104 -2.55 4.76 3.45
N GLY A 105 -2.22 5.96 2.98
CA GLY A 105 -3.14 7.09 2.94
C GLY A 105 -3.28 7.62 1.52
N VAL A 106 -4.51 7.92 1.10
CA VAL A 106 -4.85 8.42 -0.23
C VAL A 106 -5.55 9.77 -0.08
N THR A 107 -5.13 10.76 -0.88
CA THR A 107 -5.65 12.13 -0.82
C THR A 107 -5.55 12.80 -2.20
N VAL A 108 -5.94 14.08 -2.27
CA VAL A 108 -5.79 14.96 -3.43
C VAL A 108 -4.78 16.08 -3.13
N PRO A 109 -4.26 16.82 -4.12
CA PRO A 109 -3.40 17.97 -3.89
C PRO A 109 -4.06 18.99 -2.95
N GLY A 110 -3.31 19.45 -1.95
CA GLY A 110 -3.77 20.46 -0.99
C GLY A 110 -4.55 19.92 0.21
N ASP A 111 -5.09 18.70 0.15
CA ASP A 111 -5.74 18.06 1.31
C ASP A 111 -4.75 17.14 2.04
N ASN A 112 -4.49 17.45 3.31
CA ASN A 112 -3.67 16.63 4.20
C ASN A 112 -4.43 16.17 5.47
N SER A 113 -5.76 16.05 5.39
CA SER A 113 -6.61 15.55 6.49
C SER A 113 -6.23 14.13 6.94
N VAL A 114 -5.61 13.34 6.04
CA VAL A 114 -5.10 11.97 6.32
C VAL A 114 -3.70 11.92 6.91
N ASP A 115 -3.05 13.09 7.10
CA ASP A 115 -1.64 13.21 7.52
C ASP A 115 -0.71 12.30 6.71
N VAL A 116 -0.74 12.50 5.39
CA VAL A 116 -0.26 11.57 4.35
C VAL A 116 1.20 11.17 4.56
N TYR A 117 2.02 12.11 5.04
CA TYR A 117 3.45 11.92 5.31
C TYR A 117 3.75 10.94 6.46
N THR A 118 2.75 10.53 7.25
CA THR A 118 2.94 9.59 8.36
C THR A 118 2.71 8.12 7.98
N ASN A 119 2.25 7.87 6.76
CA ASN A 119 1.96 6.54 6.22
C ASN A 119 3.20 5.88 5.61
N ASP A 120 3.22 4.54 5.52
CA ASP A 120 4.28 3.85 4.80
C ASP A 120 4.21 4.23 3.31
N ILE A 121 3.00 4.28 2.73
CA ILE A 121 2.75 4.87 1.41
C ILE A 121 1.75 6.01 1.53
N GLY A 122 2.12 7.17 0.98
CA GLY A 122 1.20 8.26 0.68
C GLY A 122 0.87 8.27 -0.81
N VAL A 123 -0.40 8.41 -1.17
CA VAL A 123 -0.88 8.46 -2.55
C VAL A 123 -1.65 9.76 -2.75
N VAL A 124 -1.27 10.54 -3.76
CA VAL A 124 -1.95 11.77 -4.15
C VAL A 124 -2.53 11.57 -5.55
N VAL A 125 -3.85 11.61 -5.66
CA VAL A 125 -4.61 11.46 -6.90
C VAL A 125 -4.40 12.68 -7.78
N ILE A 126 -4.00 12.47 -9.03
CA ILE A 126 -3.79 13.53 -10.02
C ILE A 126 -4.82 13.38 -11.14
N THR A 127 -5.63 14.42 -11.34
CA THR A 127 -6.65 14.52 -12.39
C THR A 127 -6.32 15.65 -13.35
N ASN A 128 -6.82 15.56 -14.58
CA ASN A 128 -6.80 16.68 -15.52
C ASN A 128 -7.86 17.74 -15.15
N GLU A 129 -7.92 18.83 -15.92
CA GLU A 129 -8.88 19.92 -15.73
C GLU A 129 -10.36 19.48 -15.88
N SER A 130 -10.60 18.36 -16.58
CA SER A 130 -11.93 17.77 -16.76
C SER A 130 -12.28 16.78 -15.64
N GLY A 131 -11.41 16.57 -14.65
CA GLY A 131 -11.60 15.62 -13.55
C GLY A 131 -11.32 14.16 -13.90
N GLU A 132 -10.76 13.89 -15.09
CA GLU A 132 -10.36 12.54 -15.47
C GLU A 132 -9.04 12.17 -14.77
N LEU A 133 -8.97 10.95 -14.26
CA LEU A 133 -7.76 10.44 -13.62
C LEU A 133 -6.60 10.34 -14.63
N GLU A 134 -5.48 10.99 -14.32
CA GLU A 134 -4.23 10.83 -15.05
C GLU A 134 -3.31 9.82 -14.38
N GLY A 135 -3.18 9.89 -13.06
CA GLY A 135 -2.27 9.04 -12.31
C GLY A 135 -2.10 9.47 -10.87
N PHE A 136 -0.93 9.15 -10.31
CA PHE A 136 -0.70 9.24 -8.88
C PHE A 136 0.71 9.71 -8.55
N ASN A 137 0.79 10.66 -7.64
CA ASN A 137 2.01 11.04 -6.95
C ASN A 137 2.17 10.17 -5.70
N ILE A 138 3.37 9.63 -5.48
CA ILE A 138 3.62 8.59 -4.49
C ILE A 138 4.71 9.02 -3.52
N MET A 139 4.42 8.88 -2.24
CA MET A 139 5.33 9.13 -1.13
C MET A 139 5.60 7.84 -0.37
N VAL A 140 6.80 7.70 0.20
CA VAL A 140 7.19 6.47 0.92
C VAL A 140 7.98 6.71 2.20
N GLY A 141 7.78 5.83 3.18
CA GLY A 141 8.63 5.72 4.36
C GLY A 141 8.27 6.67 5.50
N GLY A 142 7.00 7.03 5.66
CA GLY A 142 6.50 7.74 6.83
C GLY A 142 6.32 6.84 8.06
N GLY A 143 6.33 7.43 9.25
CA GLY A 143 5.85 6.76 10.45
C GLY A 143 6.36 7.34 11.77
N LEU A 144 5.45 7.44 12.74
CA LEU A 144 5.67 8.16 14.00
C LEU A 144 6.33 7.33 15.12
N GLY A 145 6.22 5.99 15.08
CA GLY A 145 6.62 5.13 16.20
C GLY A 145 8.10 5.26 16.57
N ARG A 146 8.38 5.55 17.85
CA ARG A 146 9.74 5.67 18.41
C ARG A 146 9.76 5.18 19.86
N THR A 147 10.94 4.98 20.42
CA THR A 147 11.13 4.59 21.81
C THR A 147 11.98 5.64 22.53
N HIS A 148 11.56 6.07 23.72
CA HIS A 148 12.33 7.00 24.54
C HIS A 148 13.74 6.46 24.81
N ASN A 149 14.73 7.35 24.78
CA ASN A 149 16.14 7.03 24.99
C ASN A 149 16.75 6.03 23.98
N LYS A 150 16.07 5.71 22.88
CA LYS A 150 16.60 4.90 21.77
C LYS A 150 16.74 5.72 20.49
N LYS A 151 17.93 6.28 20.28
CA LYS A 151 18.24 7.15 19.12
C LYS A 151 18.08 6.45 17.77
N ASN A 152 18.22 5.13 17.73
CA ASN A 152 18.00 4.31 16.53
C ASN A 152 16.51 4.09 16.20
N THR A 153 15.59 4.73 16.94
CA THR A 153 14.17 4.76 16.62
C THR A 153 13.69 6.22 16.57
N PHE A 154 13.07 6.63 15.48
CA PHE A 154 12.75 8.04 15.23
C PHE A 154 11.47 8.18 14.41
N ALA A 155 10.71 9.26 14.61
CA ALA A 155 9.63 9.61 13.70
C ALA A 155 10.21 10.08 12.36
N ARG A 156 9.52 9.80 11.26
CA ARG A 156 9.96 10.14 9.91
C ARG A 156 8.77 10.56 9.05
N ALA A 157 8.92 11.63 8.29
CA ALA A 157 7.99 11.98 7.22
C ALA A 157 8.32 11.19 5.94
N ALA A 158 7.32 10.83 5.15
CA ALA A 158 7.52 10.15 3.88
C ALA A 158 8.26 11.06 2.86
N ASP A 159 9.10 10.47 2.02
CA ASP A 159 9.75 11.20 0.91
C ASP A 159 8.96 11.01 -0.37
N HIS A 160 9.09 11.95 -1.31
CA HIS A 160 8.53 11.82 -2.65
C HIS A 160 9.28 10.73 -3.43
N LEU A 161 8.57 9.65 -3.77
CA LEU A 161 9.09 8.59 -4.64
C LEU A 161 9.03 9.04 -6.11
N GLY A 162 7.90 9.63 -6.52
CA GLY A 162 7.67 10.16 -7.87
C GLY A 162 6.21 9.99 -8.31
N TYR A 163 5.98 10.01 -9.62
CA TYR A 163 4.67 9.87 -10.26
C TYR A 163 4.57 8.58 -11.08
N VAL A 164 3.37 8.00 -11.16
CA VAL A 164 3.02 6.94 -12.12
C VAL A 164 1.68 7.22 -12.80
N PRO A 165 1.51 6.85 -14.08
CA PRO A 165 0.22 6.92 -14.74
C PRO A 165 -0.74 5.87 -14.15
N LYS A 166 -2.05 6.10 -14.31
CA LYS A 166 -3.08 5.30 -13.62
C LYS A 166 -3.01 3.80 -13.89
N GLU A 167 -2.61 3.40 -15.09
CA GLU A 167 -2.47 1.99 -15.50
C GLU A 167 -1.39 1.24 -14.72
N ASP A 168 -0.43 1.96 -14.13
CA ASP A 168 0.75 1.37 -13.50
C ASP A 168 0.64 1.30 -11.97
N ILE A 169 -0.40 1.88 -11.39
CA ILE A 169 -0.48 2.07 -9.93
C ILE A 169 -0.49 0.76 -9.15
N MET A 170 -1.23 -0.26 -9.60
CA MET A 170 -1.29 -1.53 -8.87
C MET A 170 0.05 -2.27 -8.88
N GLU A 171 0.75 -2.28 -10.01
CA GLU A 171 2.08 -2.90 -10.11
C GLU A 171 3.11 -2.13 -9.27
N LEU A 172 3.08 -0.80 -9.26
CA LEU A 172 3.93 0.00 -8.39
C LEU A 172 3.68 -0.29 -6.90
N MET A 173 2.41 -0.29 -6.48
CA MET A 173 2.05 -0.55 -5.08
C MET A 173 2.55 -1.93 -4.65
N LYS A 174 2.35 -2.98 -5.47
CA LYS A 174 2.91 -4.31 -5.23
C LYS A 174 4.45 -4.29 -5.15
N SER A 175 5.11 -3.50 -6.00
CA SER A 175 6.57 -3.37 -6.01
C SER A 175 7.12 -2.73 -4.72
N ILE A 176 6.43 -1.72 -4.18
CA ILE A 176 6.78 -1.13 -2.88
C ILE A 176 6.56 -2.14 -1.75
N LEU A 177 5.46 -2.90 -1.80
CA LEU A 177 5.18 -3.97 -0.83
C LEU A 177 6.28 -5.04 -0.87
N ALA A 178 6.66 -5.54 -2.04
CA ALA A 178 7.72 -6.53 -2.22
C ALA A 178 9.08 -6.01 -1.72
N SER A 179 9.41 -4.76 -2.02
CA SER A 179 10.61 -4.10 -1.51
C SER A 179 10.67 -4.13 0.03
N GLN A 180 9.55 -3.80 0.70
CA GLN A 180 9.48 -3.88 2.16
C GLN A 180 9.43 -5.32 2.68
N ARG A 181 8.76 -6.24 2.00
CA ARG A 181 8.64 -7.65 2.38
C ARG A 181 10.00 -8.34 2.40
N ASP A 182 10.79 -8.09 1.37
CA ASP A 182 12.04 -8.80 1.09
C ASP A 182 13.23 -8.15 1.81
N HIS A 183 13.26 -6.81 1.90
CA HIS A 183 14.41 -6.06 2.42
C HIS A 183 14.17 -5.41 3.79
N GLY A 184 12.93 -5.43 4.29
CA GLY A 184 12.62 -4.91 5.62
C GLY A 184 13.20 -5.78 6.72
N ASN A 185 13.78 -5.15 7.75
CA ASN A 185 14.42 -5.83 8.86
C ASN A 185 13.44 -6.74 9.64
N ARG A 186 13.77 -8.04 9.78
CA ARG A 186 12.98 -9.01 10.57
C ARG A 186 13.64 -9.42 11.89
N ASP A 187 14.91 -9.09 12.08
CA ASP A 187 15.67 -9.42 13.30
C ASP A 187 15.30 -8.48 14.46
N VAL A 188 15.20 -7.19 14.17
CA VAL A 188 14.93 -6.13 15.15
C VAL A 188 13.60 -5.47 14.82
N ARG A 189 12.53 -5.96 15.44
CA ARG A 189 11.15 -5.47 15.23
C ARG A 189 10.98 -3.96 15.41
N ALA A 190 11.79 -3.33 16.28
CA ALA A 190 11.78 -1.87 16.48
C ALA A 190 12.22 -1.09 15.22
N ASN A 191 12.98 -1.74 14.33
CA ASN A 191 13.48 -1.22 13.06
C ASN A 191 12.82 -1.86 11.83
N ALA A 192 11.73 -2.62 12.01
CA ALA A 192 11.10 -3.38 10.93
C ALA A 192 10.16 -2.57 9.99
N ARG A 193 9.82 -1.32 10.34
CA ARG A 193 8.95 -0.47 9.50
C ARG A 193 9.72 0.08 8.29
N MET A 194 9.01 0.27 7.17
CA MET A 194 9.61 0.70 5.89
C MET A 194 10.38 2.01 5.99
N LYS A 195 9.98 2.93 6.88
CA LYS A 195 10.72 4.17 7.16
C LYS A 195 12.21 3.96 7.45
N TYR A 196 12.59 2.84 8.06
CA TYR A 196 14.00 2.55 8.36
C TYR A 196 14.73 2.01 7.14
N LEU A 197 14.06 1.21 6.31
CA LEU A 197 14.59 0.77 5.01
C LEU A 197 14.86 1.97 4.10
N VAL A 198 13.86 2.85 3.94
CA VAL A 198 14.01 4.09 3.15
C VAL A 198 15.10 4.99 3.74
N HIS A 199 15.16 5.16 5.07
CA HIS A 199 16.22 5.94 5.70
C HIS A 199 17.62 5.36 5.46
N THR A 200 17.77 4.04 5.52
CA THR A 200 19.07 3.36 5.37
C THR A 200 19.57 3.42 3.94
N LEU A 201 18.68 3.19 2.97
CA LEU A 201 19.03 3.24 1.55
C LEU A 201 19.17 4.67 1.02
N GLY A 202 18.40 5.61 1.57
CA GLY A 202 18.13 6.89 0.92
C GLY A 202 17.09 6.75 -0.18
N ILE A 203 16.39 7.85 -0.50
CA ILE A 203 15.24 7.82 -1.43
C ILE A 203 15.62 7.34 -2.84
N ASP A 204 16.80 7.69 -3.35
CA ASP A 204 17.21 7.31 -4.70
C ASP A 204 17.52 5.82 -4.85
N ASN A 205 18.20 5.23 -3.86
CA ASN A 205 18.46 3.79 -3.86
C ASN A 205 17.18 3.00 -3.56
N PHE A 206 16.30 3.53 -2.69
CA PHE A 206 14.98 2.94 -2.49
C PHE A 206 14.14 2.99 -3.77
N ARG A 207 14.17 4.10 -4.52
CA ARG A 207 13.52 4.19 -5.84
C ARG A 207 14.08 3.14 -6.79
N THR A 208 15.39 3.01 -6.89
CA THR A 208 16.05 2.01 -7.74
C THR A 208 15.64 0.58 -7.36
N LEU A 209 15.51 0.30 -6.06
CA LEU A 209 15.00 -0.98 -5.56
C LEU A 209 13.55 -1.21 -5.98
N VAL A 210 12.66 -0.24 -5.80
CA VAL A 210 11.26 -0.37 -6.24
C VAL A 210 11.18 -0.58 -7.75
N GLU A 211 11.98 0.16 -8.52
CA GLU A 211 12.06 0.05 -9.98
C GLU A 211 12.55 -1.33 -10.44
N SER A 212 13.36 -2.06 -9.66
CA SER A 212 13.76 -3.43 -10.04
C SER A 212 12.59 -4.43 -9.96
N TYR A 213 11.66 -4.23 -9.04
CA TYR A 213 10.41 -5.01 -8.98
C TYR A 213 9.39 -4.53 -10.02
N PHE A 214 9.26 -3.22 -10.16
CA PHE A 214 8.29 -2.56 -11.04
C PHE A 214 8.63 -2.73 -12.53
N GLY A 215 9.93 -2.79 -12.86
CA GLY A 215 10.47 -2.96 -14.20
C GLY A 215 10.23 -1.78 -15.16
N LYS A 216 9.83 -0.62 -14.63
CA LYS A 216 9.77 0.66 -15.33
C LYS A 216 10.41 1.74 -14.46
N LYS A 217 10.75 2.88 -15.07
CA LYS A 217 11.18 4.06 -14.32
C LYS A 217 9.99 4.80 -13.73
N ILE A 218 10.12 5.24 -12.49
CA ILE A 218 9.16 6.10 -11.82
C ILE A 218 9.38 7.53 -12.33
N GLN A 219 8.32 8.21 -12.75
CA GLN A 219 8.43 9.56 -13.31
C GLN A 219 8.70 10.58 -12.19
N PRO A 220 9.26 11.76 -12.51
CA PRO A 220 9.35 12.85 -11.55
C PRO A 220 7.98 13.20 -10.96
N TRP A 221 7.97 13.60 -9.70
CA TRP A 221 6.79 14.10 -9.00
C TRP A 221 6.14 15.26 -9.78
N ARG A 222 4.80 15.29 -9.81
CA ARG A 222 4.00 16.33 -10.50
C ARG A 222 3.42 17.39 -9.56
#